data_AF-A0A7C0VAF2-F1
#
_entry.id   AF-A0A7C0VAF2-F1
#
_cell.length_a   1.000
_cell.length_b   1.000
_cell.length_c   1.000
_cell.angle_alpha   90.00
_cell.angle_beta   90.00
_cell.angle_gamma   90.00
#
_symmetry.space_group_name_H-M   'P 1'
#
loop_
_entity.id
_entity.type
_entity.pdbx_description
1 polymer ?
#
loop_
_entity_poly.entity_id
_entity_poly.type
_entity_poly.pdbx_seq_one_letter_code
_entity_poly.pdbx_strand_id
1 'polypeptide(L)' 'MREVVIVSGVRTAVGSFGGTLKDIPVVELGSIVIKEALKRAGIR' A
#
# COMPACT_ATOMS: atom_id res chain seq x y z
N MET A 1 25.41 -7.84 -14.48
CA MET A 1 24.55 -6.94 -13.69
C MET A 1 23.13 -7.48 -13.76
N ARG A 2 22.32 -7.40 -12.70
CA ARG A 2 20.89 -7.78 -12.74
C ARG A 2 20.05 -6.52 -12.76
N GLU A 3 19.17 -6.40 -13.74
CA GLU A 3 18.22 -5.30 -13.85
C GLU A 3 17.16 -5.41 -12.74
N VAL A 4 16.89 -4.30 -12.07
CA VAL A 4 15.86 -4.20 -11.02
C VAL A 4 14.77 -3.26 -11.53
N VAL A 5 13.53 -3.74 -11.52
CA VAL A 5 12.37 -2.99 -12.05
C VAL A 5 11.26 -2.91 -11.02
N ILE A 6 10.47 -1.82 -11.09
CA ILE A 6 9.25 -1.64 -10.29
C ILE A 6 8.08 -2.22 -11.08
N VAL A 7 7.45 -3.26 -10.54
CA VAL A 7 6.31 -3.96 -11.16
C VAL A 7 4.95 -3.48 -10.68
N SER A 8 4.86 -2.88 -9.50
CA SER A 8 3.62 -2.30 -8.97
C SER A 8 3.89 -1.15 -8.00
N GLY A 9 3.01 -0.16 -8.00
CA GLY A 9 3.05 0.99 -7.09
C GLY A 9 1.63 1.44 -6.75
N VAL A 10 1.30 1.43 -5.46
CA VAL A 10 -0.05 1.73 -4.95
C VAL A 10 0.04 2.50 -3.64
N ARG A 11 -1.06 3.15 -3.25
CA ARG A 11 -1.20 3.89 -2.00
C ARG A 11 -2.64 3.88 -1.52
N THR A 12 -2.84 4.17 -0.23
CA THR A 12 -4.14 4.59 0.29
C THR A 12 -4.47 6.02 -0.13
N ALA A 13 -5.68 6.48 0.19
CA ALA A 13 -5.95 7.92 0.29
C ALA A 13 -5.07 8.54 1.38
N VAL A 14 -4.87 9.86 1.29
CA VAL A 14 -4.19 10.64 2.33
C VAL A 14 -5.27 11.26 3.22
N GLY A 15 -5.25 10.94 4.51
CA GLY A 15 -6.13 11.54 5.49
C GLY A 15 -5.51 12.80 6.10
N SER A 16 -6.33 13.82 6.37
CA SER A 16 -5.93 14.95 7.21
C SER A 16 -5.83 14.53 8.67
N PHE A 17 -5.08 15.28 9.47
CA PHE A 17 -5.01 15.08 10.92
C PHE A 17 -6.41 15.13 11.55
N GLY A 18 -6.78 14.11 12.34
CA GLY A 18 -8.12 13.98 12.92
C GLY A 18 -9.23 13.67 11.91
N GLY A 19 -8.90 13.33 10.66
CA GLY A 19 -9.84 13.07 9.58
C GLY A 19 -10.26 11.61 9.43
N THR A 20 -10.55 11.21 8.19
CA THR A 20 -11.21 9.93 7.84
C THR A 20 -10.42 8.67 8.16
N LEU A 21 -9.08 8.77 8.32
CA LEU A 21 -8.22 7.62 8.61
C LEU A 21 -7.76 7.57 10.07
N LYS A 22 -8.25 8.47 10.94
CA LYS A 22 -7.73 8.64 12.31
C LYS A 22 -7.88 7.38 13.19
N ASP A 23 -8.94 6.62 12.96
CA ASP A 23 -9.30 5.46 13.78
C ASP A 23 -8.72 4.15 13.22
N ILE A 24 -8.01 4.21 12.08
CA ILE A 24 -7.45 3.04 11.42
C ILE A 24 -6.00 2.84 11.90
N PRO A 25 -5.66 1.67 12.47
CA PRO A 25 -4.29 1.36 12.86
C PRO A 25 -3.32 1.43 11.67
N VAL A 26 -2.11 1.96 11.91
CA VAL A 26 -1.08 2.10 10.86
C VAL A 26 -0.71 0.76 10.21
N VAL A 27 -0.71 -0.32 11.00
CA VAL A 27 -0.44 -1.69 10.50
C VAL A 27 -1.52 -2.16 9.52
N GLU A 28 -2.77 -1.75 9.72
CA GLU A 28 -3.86 -2.07 8.83
C GLU A 28 -3.72 -1.31 7.50
N LEU A 29 -3.42 -0.01 7.55
CA LEU A 29 -3.12 0.79 6.35
C LEU A 29 -1.97 0.21 5.53
N GLY A 30 -0.89 -0.22 6.21
CA GLY A 30 0.23 -0.93 5.58
C GLY A 30 -0.18 -2.26 4.95
N SER A 31 -0.99 -3.05 5.66
CA SER A 31 -1.47 -4.35 5.17
C SER A 31 -2.29 -4.22 3.88
N ILE A 32 -3.10 -3.16 3.79
CA ILE A 32 -3.93 -2.88 2.61
C ILE A 32 -3.06 -2.65 1.38
N VAL A 33 -2.03 -1.79 1.50
CA VAL A 33 -1.16 -1.46 0.35
C VAL A 33 -0.26 -2.62 -0.05
N ILE A 34 0.25 -3.41 0.91
CA ILE A 34 1.07 -4.60 0.60
C ILE A 34 0.23 -5.62 -0.17
N LYS A 35 -0.97 -5.93 0.33
CA LYS A 35 -1.88 -6.90 -0.31
C LYS A 35 -2.24 -6.46 -1.72
N GLU A 36 -2.55 -5.18 -1.91
CA GLU A 36 -2.90 -4.64 -3.23
C GLU A 36 -1.69 -4.58 -4.19
N ALA A 37 -0.50 -4.24 -3.69
CA ALA A 37 0.73 -4.23 -4.50
C ALA A 37 1.07 -5.63 -5.04
N LEU A 38 0.96 -6.66 -4.21
CA LEU A 38 1.18 -8.06 -4.61
C LEU A 38 0.12 -8.52 -5.61
N LYS A 39 -1.16 -8.19 -5.34
CA LYS A 39 -2.27 -8.51 -6.25
C LYS A 39 -2.07 -7.89 -7.64
N ARG A 40 -1.71 -6.61 -7.73
CA ARG A 40 -1.44 -5.94 -9.02
C ARG A 40 -0.19 -6.45 -9.72
N ALA A 41 0.81 -6.89 -8.96
CA ALA A 41 1.98 -7.56 -9.50
C ALA A 41 1.70 -9.00 -9.96
N GLY A 42 0.53 -9.57 -9.65
CA GLY A 42 0.17 -10.94 -10.00
C GLY A 42 0.90 -12.00 -9.16
N ILE A 43 1.31 -11.66 -7.93
CA ILE A 43 2.14 -12.49 -7.04
C ILE A 43 1.26 -13.01 -5.88
N ARG A 44 1.50 -14.25 -5.43
CA ARG A 44 0.70 -14.95 -4.40
C ARG A 44 1.48 -15.13 -3.09
#